data_AF-A0A5B6TKM0-F1
#
_entry.id   AF-A0A5B6TKM0-F1
#
_cell.length_a   1.000
_cell.length_b   1.000
_cell.length_c   1.000
_cell.angle_alpha   90.00
_cell.angle_beta   90.00
_cell.angle_gamma   90.00
#
_symmetry.space_group_name_H-M   'P 1'
#
loop_
_entity.id
_entity.type
_entity.pdbx_description
1 polymer ?
#
loop_
_entity_poly.entity_id
_entity_poly.type
_entity_poly.pdbx_seq_one_letter_code
_entity_poly.pdbx_strand_id
1 'polypeptide(L)'
;MEKSYRVDIFLIALGLATLVVQRFFLNPDTGGGSWLGFRSTKVEASAPIRAAVMPEPEWTLTFPAGSKYQDLTPPEGVAPNPFLEVRRIVNANGPVRDYAGKDTDMRQLLLAHTGKDYLFVLQQQAANEMLRHELFHHYYTDPTQPNMLEAIGFYTDQLLEAKSEDAKLIYMCLRALKGHWPQEQIAQAALSTATRVQAREKQATADTATAHGYHRQVYARELKKMAGRLKNHGKVDKPVDKRVDS
;
A
#
# COMPACT_ATOMS: atom_id res chain seq x y z
N MET A 1 35.65 -32.00 -12.24
CA MET A 1 35.88 -31.58 -10.84
C MET A 1 34.81 -30.55 -10.51
N GLU A 2 33.58 -30.99 -10.32
CA GLU A 2 32.41 -30.15 -10.01
C GLU A 2 31.41 -31.05 -9.29
N LYS A 3 31.13 -30.75 -8.02
CA LYS A 3 29.95 -31.15 -7.22
C LYS A 3 30.25 -30.90 -5.74
N SER A 4 30.27 -29.63 -5.32
CA SER A 4 30.22 -29.31 -3.88
C SER A 4 29.57 -27.97 -3.53
N TYR A 5 28.99 -27.23 -4.48
CA TYR A 5 28.38 -25.92 -4.20
C TYR A 5 26.85 -25.94 -4.01
N ARG A 6 26.19 -27.05 -4.35
CA ARG A 6 24.71 -27.15 -4.23
C ARG A 6 24.24 -27.54 -2.82
N VAL A 7 25.08 -28.22 -2.03
CA VAL A 7 24.70 -28.68 -0.69
C VAL A 7 24.69 -27.51 0.30
N ASP A 8 25.61 -26.56 0.17
CA ASP A 8 25.70 -25.40 1.07
C ASP A 8 24.55 -24.40 0.90
N ILE A 9 24.07 -24.17 -0.34
CA ILE A 9 22.93 -23.26 -0.58
C ILE A 9 21.65 -23.85 0.03
N PHE A 10 21.47 -25.17 -0.05
CA PHE A 10 20.32 -25.84 0.56
C PHE A 10 20.38 -25.79 2.10
N LEU A 11 21.57 -25.92 2.71
CA LEU A 11 21.72 -25.82 4.17
C LEU A 11 21.53 -24.39 4.69
N ILE A 12 21.97 -23.37 3.95
CA ILE A 12 21.76 -21.95 4.29
C ILE A 12 20.27 -21.58 4.16
N ALA A 13 19.60 -22.04 3.10
CA ALA A 13 18.17 -21.81 2.91
C ALA A 13 17.31 -22.54 3.96
N LEU A 14 17.70 -23.76 4.36
CA LEU A 14 17.01 -24.51 5.42
C LEU A 14 17.20 -23.86 6.79
N GLY A 15 18.40 -23.35 7.08
CA GLY A 15 18.73 -22.65 8.34
C GLY A 15 17.95 -21.34 8.53
N LEU A 16 17.78 -20.55 7.46
CA LEU A 16 16.96 -19.33 7.48
C LEU A 16 15.48 -19.64 7.65
N ALA A 17 14.97 -20.71 7.01
CA ALA A 17 13.58 -21.12 7.16
C ALA A 17 13.25 -21.57 8.61
N THR A 18 14.16 -22.26 9.29
CA THR A 18 13.95 -22.68 10.69
C THR A 18 13.98 -21.52 11.69
N LEU A 19 14.80 -20.49 11.47
CA LEU A 19 14.88 -19.30 12.33
C LEU A 19 13.62 -18.43 12.24
N VAL A 20 13.03 -18.33 11.04
CA VAL A 20 11.77 -17.59 10.81
C VAL A 20 10.58 -18.29 11.49
N VAL A 21 10.52 -19.62 11.46
CA VAL A 21 9.45 -20.36 12.15
C VAL A 21 9.59 -20.27 13.68
N GLN A 22 10.81 -20.28 14.23
CA GLN A 22 11.02 -20.13 15.68
C GLN A 22 10.64 -18.74 16.22
N ARG A 23 10.81 -17.66 15.44
CA ARG A 23 10.42 -16.30 15.87
C ARG A 23 8.91 -16.07 15.85
N PHE A 24 8.17 -16.80 15.02
CA PHE A 24 6.71 -16.59 14.85
C PHE A 24 5.82 -17.56 15.65
N PHE A 25 6.34 -18.70 16.13
CA PHE A 25 5.51 -19.74 16.78
C PHE A 25 5.80 -20.02 18.26
N LEU A 26 6.74 -19.31 18.89
CA LEU A 26 7.00 -19.45 20.33
C LEU A 26 6.68 -18.16 21.09
N ASN A 27 5.45 -18.07 21.58
CA ASN A 27 5.18 -17.46 22.89
C ASN A 27 4.02 -18.24 23.53
N PRO A 28 4.25 -18.71 24.77
CA PRO A 28 3.34 -18.31 25.83
C PRO A 28 4.09 -17.77 27.06
N ASP A 29 3.42 -16.83 27.72
CA ASP A 29 3.79 -16.10 28.93
C ASP A 29 4.48 -16.93 30.03
N THR A 30 5.37 -16.30 30.81
CA THR A 30 5.42 -16.44 32.28
C THR A 30 6.36 -15.43 32.96
N GLY A 31 5.82 -14.76 34.00
CA GLY A 31 6.57 -14.04 35.04
C GLY A 31 6.44 -12.52 34.94
N GLY A 32 5.74 -11.78 35.80
CA GLY A 32 5.38 -12.04 37.21
C GLY A 32 5.84 -10.83 38.02
N GLY A 33 4.91 -9.98 38.45
CA GLY A 33 5.23 -8.76 39.20
C GLY A 33 3.99 -7.98 39.65
N SER A 34 3.26 -8.55 40.62
CA SER A 34 2.17 -7.91 41.37
C SER A 34 2.69 -6.80 42.28
N TRP A 35 2.01 -5.65 42.36
CA TRP A 35 1.90 -4.83 43.59
C TRP A 35 0.60 -4.00 43.63
N LEU A 36 -0.34 -4.50 44.43
CA LEU A 36 -1.40 -3.88 45.27
C LEU A 36 -1.79 -2.38 45.19
N GLY A 37 -3.12 -2.16 45.28
CA GLY A 37 -3.80 -0.96 45.83
C GLY A 37 -4.64 -0.22 44.77
N PHE A 38 -5.94 0.10 44.89
CA PHE A 38 -6.84 0.28 46.03
C PHE A 38 -8.31 0.15 45.54
N ARG A 39 -9.21 -0.29 46.42
CA ARG A 39 -10.68 -0.26 46.21
C ARG A 39 -11.21 1.18 46.14
N SER A 40 -12.17 1.45 45.26
CA SER A 40 -13.40 2.17 45.62
C SER A 40 -14.51 1.94 44.59
N THR A 41 -15.60 1.34 45.06
CA THR A 41 -16.88 1.22 44.37
C THR A 41 -17.60 2.56 44.37
N LYS A 42 -17.89 3.11 43.19
CA LYS A 42 -19.03 3.99 42.95
C LYS A 42 -19.74 3.53 41.67
N VAL A 43 -20.91 2.93 41.88
CA VAL A 43 -21.93 2.77 40.85
C VAL A 43 -22.51 4.15 40.61
N GLU A 44 -22.24 4.73 39.45
CA GLU A 44 -22.87 5.97 39.00
C GLU A 44 -23.38 5.79 37.58
N ALA A 45 -24.71 5.90 37.49
CA ALA A 45 -25.59 6.04 36.34
C ALA A 45 -24.99 5.80 34.93
N SER A 46 -25.50 4.75 34.30
CA SER A 46 -25.42 4.48 32.86
C SER A 46 -25.89 5.69 32.04
N ALA A 47 -24.92 6.51 31.61
CA ALA A 47 -25.10 7.44 30.51
C ALA A 47 -25.43 6.65 29.22
N PRO A 48 -26.30 7.17 28.34
CA PRO A 48 -26.61 6.49 27.09
C PRO A 48 -25.32 6.35 26.29
N ILE A 49 -25.02 5.11 25.91
CA ILE A 49 -23.93 4.75 24.99
C ILE A 49 -24.18 5.54 23.71
N ARG A 50 -23.52 6.68 23.56
CA ARG A 50 -23.39 7.32 22.25
C ARG A 50 -22.72 6.27 21.39
N ALA A 51 -23.44 5.80 20.38
CA ALA A 51 -22.88 4.95 19.33
C ALA A 51 -21.53 5.56 18.96
N ALA A 52 -20.44 4.83 19.23
CA ALA A 52 -19.13 5.26 18.82
C ALA A 52 -19.21 5.46 17.31
N VAL A 53 -19.23 6.71 16.88
CA VAL A 53 -19.09 7.07 15.48
C VAL A 53 -17.78 6.43 15.08
N MET A 54 -17.86 5.34 14.31
CA MET A 54 -16.68 4.69 13.80
C MET A 54 -15.89 5.78 13.08
N PRO A 55 -14.62 6.05 13.47
CA PRO A 55 -13.81 6.97 12.71
C PRO A 55 -13.82 6.49 11.26
N GLU A 56 -14.04 7.42 10.32
CA GLU A 56 -13.98 7.10 8.90
C GLU A 56 -12.71 6.28 8.65
N PRO A 57 -12.78 5.18 7.88
CA PRO A 57 -11.59 4.40 7.59
C PRO A 57 -10.54 5.35 7.01
N GLU A 58 -9.34 5.36 7.60
CA GLU A 58 -8.28 6.32 7.27
C GLU A 58 -7.97 6.36 5.76
N TRP A 59 -8.17 5.23 5.09
CA TRP A 59 -8.27 5.12 3.64
C TRP A 59 -9.32 4.09 3.23
N THR A 60 -9.98 4.35 2.10
CA THR A 60 -10.96 3.43 1.50
C THR A 60 -10.26 2.44 0.58
N LEU A 61 -10.55 1.14 0.74
CA LEU A 61 -10.08 0.10 -0.19
C LEU A 61 -10.99 0.00 -1.41
N THR A 62 -10.39 -0.28 -2.56
CA THR A 62 -11.10 -0.54 -3.82
C THR A 62 -11.30 -2.04 -3.97
N PHE A 63 -12.53 -2.46 -4.22
CA PHE A 63 -12.88 -3.86 -4.41
C PHE A 63 -13.35 -4.09 -5.85
N PRO A 64 -12.92 -5.19 -6.51
CA PRO A 64 -13.56 -5.64 -7.73
C PRO A 64 -15.06 -5.85 -7.55
N ALA A 65 -15.84 -5.62 -8.60
CA ALA A 65 -17.29 -5.86 -8.57
C ALA A 65 -17.58 -7.30 -8.15
N GLY A 66 -18.48 -7.48 -7.16
CA GLY A 66 -18.83 -8.80 -6.63
C GLY A 66 -17.77 -9.45 -5.74
N SER A 67 -16.73 -8.73 -5.31
CA SER A 67 -15.71 -9.27 -4.42
C SER A 67 -16.32 -9.76 -3.09
N LYS A 68 -16.00 -11.00 -2.70
CA LYS A 68 -16.36 -11.61 -1.41
C LYS A 68 -15.58 -11.04 -0.21
N TYR A 69 -14.62 -10.15 -0.46
CA TYR A 69 -13.73 -9.59 0.57
C TYR A 69 -14.10 -8.17 1.01
N GLN A 70 -15.26 -7.65 0.59
CA GLN A 70 -15.71 -6.29 0.96
C GLN A 70 -15.75 -6.08 2.48
N ASP A 71 -16.14 -7.12 3.23
CA ASP A 71 -16.21 -7.09 4.69
C ASP A 71 -14.89 -7.49 5.38
N LEU A 72 -13.82 -7.70 4.60
CA LEU A 72 -12.52 -8.19 5.10
C LEU A 72 -12.64 -9.50 5.89
N THR A 73 -13.59 -10.34 5.52
CA THR A 73 -13.73 -11.70 6.04
C THR A 73 -12.64 -12.59 5.44
N PRO A 74 -11.80 -13.25 6.26
CA PRO A 74 -10.72 -14.09 5.74
C PRO A 74 -11.27 -15.26 4.90
N PRO A 75 -10.52 -15.75 3.91
CA PRO A 75 -10.90 -16.96 3.20
C PRO A 75 -11.02 -18.15 4.16
N GLU A 76 -11.91 -19.07 3.83
CA GLU A 76 -12.15 -20.27 4.65
C GLU A 76 -10.86 -21.09 4.83
N GLY A 77 -10.61 -21.54 6.06
CA GLY A 77 -9.43 -22.33 6.41
C GLY A 77 -8.11 -21.53 6.47
N VAL A 78 -8.12 -20.21 6.23
CA VAL A 78 -6.92 -19.38 6.33
C VAL A 78 -6.81 -18.80 7.74
N ALA A 79 -5.90 -19.36 8.54
CA ALA A 79 -5.49 -18.85 9.83
C ALA A 79 -3.96 -18.66 9.86
N PRO A 80 -3.44 -17.53 10.38
CA PRO A 80 -4.17 -16.38 10.91
C PRO A 80 -4.87 -15.53 9.83
N ASN A 81 -5.74 -14.58 10.23
CA ASN A 81 -6.43 -13.68 9.29
C ASN A 81 -5.39 -12.84 8.49
N PRO A 82 -5.31 -12.97 7.16
CA PRO A 82 -4.32 -12.29 6.34
C PRO A 82 -4.52 -10.77 6.35
N PHE A 83 -5.75 -10.27 6.49
CA PHE A 83 -6.05 -8.82 6.47
C PHE A 83 -5.60 -8.07 7.73
N LEU A 84 -5.07 -8.81 8.72
CA LEU A 84 -4.45 -8.24 9.91
C LEU A 84 -2.91 -8.26 9.84
N GLU A 85 -2.30 -8.84 8.81
CA GLU A 85 -0.84 -8.98 8.68
C GLU A 85 -0.14 -7.62 8.61
N VAL A 86 -0.63 -6.70 7.78
CA VAL A 86 -0.06 -5.34 7.67
C VAL A 86 -0.03 -4.66 9.04
N ARG A 87 -1.13 -4.72 9.80
CA ARG A 87 -1.20 -4.17 11.16
C ARG A 87 -0.23 -4.86 12.11
N ARG A 88 -0.05 -6.19 11.99
CA ARG A 88 0.93 -6.93 12.79
C ARG A 88 2.35 -6.48 12.50
N ILE A 89 2.70 -6.28 11.22
CA ILE A 89 4.02 -5.76 10.81
C ILE A 89 4.25 -4.35 11.36
N VAL A 90 3.26 -3.46 11.25
CA VAL A 90 3.33 -2.09 11.80
C VAL A 90 3.58 -2.12 13.31
N ASN A 91 2.83 -2.93 14.05
CA ASN A 91 3.00 -3.07 15.49
C ASN A 91 4.37 -3.67 15.87
N ALA A 92 4.87 -4.62 15.09
CA ALA A 92 6.16 -5.28 15.33
C ALA A 92 7.36 -4.36 15.05
N ASN A 93 7.24 -3.48 14.06
CA ASN A 93 8.27 -2.49 13.74
C ASN A 93 8.23 -1.28 14.70
N GLY A 94 7.10 -0.98 15.34
CA GLY A 94 7.00 0.09 16.33
C GLY A 94 7.34 1.48 15.76
N PRO A 95 7.72 2.46 16.59
CA PRO A 95 8.05 3.83 16.17
C PRO A 95 9.49 3.94 15.64
N VAL A 96 9.96 2.95 14.88
CA VAL A 96 11.29 3.00 14.26
C VAL A 96 11.32 4.10 13.21
N ARG A 97 12.32 4.99 13.29
CA ARG A 97 12.47 6.14 12.38
C ARG A 97 12.91 5.77 10.96
N ASP A 98 13.36 4.55 10.76
CA ASP A 98 13.82 4.04 9.47
C ASP A 98 12.76 3.14 8.84
N TYR A 99 12.22 3.56 7.68
CA TYR A 99 11.19 2.84 6.95
C TYR A 99 11.69 1.53 6.33
N ALA A 100 13.00 1.32 6.19
CA ALA A 100 13.58 0.21 5.44
C ALA A 100 13.23 -1.18 6.02
N GLY A 101 13.16 -1.29 7.36
CA GLY A 101 12.75 -2.51 8.04
C GLY A 101 11.30 -2.87 7.70
N LYS A 102 10.39 -1.90 7.85
CA LYS A 102 8.98 -2.06 7.51
C LYS A 102 8.79 -2.35 6.00
N ASP A 103 9.54 -1.69 5.12
CA ASP A 103 9.52 -1.94 3.67
C ASP A 103 9.87 -3.41 3.35
N THR A 104 10.92 -3.93 3.98
CA THR A 104 11.35 -5.32 3.79
C THR A 104 10.25 -6.30 4.19
N ASP A 105 9.68 -6.12 5.39
CA ASP A 105 8.61 -6.99 5.89
C ASP A 105 7.35 -6.92 5.02
N MET A 106 6.97 -5.72 4.55
CA MET A 106 5.81 -5.53 3.68
C MET A 106 6.01 -6.18 2.30
N ARG A 107 7.19 -6.06 1.71
CA ARG A 107 7.52 -6.75 0.45
C ARG A 107 7.48 -8.26 0.60
N GLN A 108 8.01 -8.79 1.71
CA GLN A 108 7.94 -10.22 2.01
C GLN A 108 6.50 -10.71 2.19
N LEU A 109 5.66 -9.93 2.87
CA LEU A 109 4.23 -10.22 3.00
C LEU A 109 3.58 -10.33 1.61
N LEU A 110 3.76 -9.33 0.75
CA LEU A 110 3.13 -9.33 -0.58
C LEU A 110 3.63 -10.50 -1.43
N LEU A 111 4.92 -10.81 -1.37
CA LEU A 111 5.50 -11.97 -2.06
C LEU A 111 4.89 -13.29 -1.58
N ALA A 112 4.74 -13.47 -0.26
CA ALA A 112 4.17 -14.69 0.34
C ALA A 112 2.70 -14.94 -0.06
N HIS A 113 1.98 -13.88 -0.43
CA HIS A 113 0.58 -13.96 -0.88
C HIS A 113 0.40 -13.88 -2.39
N THR A 114 1.49 -14.01 -3.17
CA THR A 114 1.41 -14.04 -4.65
C THR A 114 0.45 -15.16 -5.11
N GLY A 115 -0.46 -14.81 -6.02
CA GLY A 115 -1.44 -15.75 -6.58
C GLY A 115 -2.66 -16.03 -5.69
N LYS A 116 -2.77 -15.40 -4.51
CA LYS A 116 -3.99 -15.45 -3.70
C LYS A 116 -5.04 -14.49 -4.26
N ASP A 117 -6.30 -14.92 -4.26
CA ASP A 117 -7.45 -14.14 -4.77
C ASP A 117 -7.73 -12.86 -3.96
N TYR A 118 -7.24 -12.80 -2.72
CA TYR A 118 -7.32 -11.62 -1.85
C TYR A 118 -6.08 -10.73 -1.86
N LEU A 119 -5.07 -11.02 -2.70
CA LEU A 119 -3.81 -10.26 -2.73
C LEU A 119 -4.04 -8.76 -2.95
N PHE A 120 -5.00 -8.38 -3.79
CA PHE A 120 -5.33 -6.97 -4.06
C PHE A 120 -5.71 -6.18 -2.79
N VAL A 121 -6.21 -6.84 -1.75
CA VAL A 121 -6.49 -6.22 -0.44
C VAL A 121 -5.18 -5.89 0.26
N LEU A 122 -4.27 -6.87 0.34
CA LEU A 122 -2.97 -6.71 1.00
C LEU A 122 -2.10 -5.68 0.28
N GLN A 123 -2.09 -5.69 -1.05
CA GLN A 123 -1.39 -4.69 -1.87
C GLN A 123 -1.83 -3.28 -1.52
N GLN A 124 -3.14 -3.03 -1.43
CA GLN A 124 -3.67 -1.72 -1.05
C GLN A 124 -3.37 -1.37 0.40
N GLN A 125 -3.48 -2.30 1.33
CA GLN A 125 -3.18 -2.05 2.75
C GLN A 125 -1.70 -1.71 2.95
N ALA A 126 -0.78 -2.53 2.41
CA ALA A 126 0.66 -2.31 2.52
C ALA A 126 1.08 -1.00 1.83
N ALA A 127 0.55 -0.71 0.64
CA ALA A 127 0.87 0.52 -0.06
C ALA A 127 0.33 1.76 0.65
N ASN A 128 -0.89 1.73 1.19
CA ASN A 128 -1.42 2.87 1.94
C ASN A 128 -0.59 3.13 3.20
N GLU A 129 -0.25 2.09 3.96
CA GLU A 129 0.60 2.22 5.14
C GLU A 129 1.97 2.81 4.78
N MET A 130 2.67 2.17 3.84
CA MET A 130 4.03 2.58 3.48
C MET A 130 4.07 3.98 2.85
N LEU A 131 3.17 4.31 1.93
CA LEU A 131 3.19 5.61 1.26
C LEU A 131 2.78 6.74 2.21
N ARG A 132 1.70 6.55 2.98
CA ARG A 132 1.11 7.65 3.78
C ARG A 132 1.85 7.90 5.07
N HIS A 133 2.36 6.84 5.72
CA HIS A 133 2.93 6.96 7.07
C HIS A 133 4.45 6.95 7.09
N GLU A 134 5.09 6.35 6.08
CA GLU A 134 6.54 6.24 6.03
C GLU A 134 7.13 7.10 4.90
N LEU A 135 6.94 6.68 3.66
CA LEU A 135 7.73 7.12 2.51
C LEU A 135 7.55 8.61 2.20
N PHE A 136 6.32 9.14 2.21
CA PHE A 136 6.12 10.55 1.90
C PHE A 136 6.70 11.49 2.98
N HIS A 137 6.76 11.06 4.24
CA HIS A 137 7.40 11.84 5.29
C HIS A 137 8.90 12.03 5.01
N HIS A 138 9.58 10.94 4.67
CA HIS A 138 10.98 10.97 4.27
C HIS A 138 11.19 11.72 2.96
N TYR A 139 10.29 11.54 1.98
CA TYR A 139 10.41 12.17 0.66
C TYR A 139 10.38 13.68 0.69
N TYR A 140 9.54 14.26 1.54
CA TYR A 140 9.51 15.72 1.67
C TYR A 140 10.71 16.29 2.42
N THR A 141 11.47 15.46 3.13
CA THR A 141 12.71 15.85 3.79
C THR A 141 13.89 15.76 2.84
N ASP A 142 13.99 14.68 2.07
CA ASP A 142 15.04 14.48 1.07
C ASP A 142 14.49 13.73 -0.16
N PRO A 143 14.04 14.45 -1.20
CA PRO A 143 13.40 13.86 -2.38
C PRO A 143 14.39 13.15 -3.32
N THR A 144 15.69 13.15 -3.00
CA THR A 144 16.74 12.65 -3.91
C THR A 144 17.22 11.25 -3.57
N GLN A 145 16.75 10.65 -2.47
CA GLN A 145 17.19 9.32 -2.04
C GLN A 145 16.70 8.22 -3.01
N PRO A 146 17.59 7.46 -3.66
CA PRO A 146 17.21 6.46 -4.65
C PRO A 146 16.33 5.34 -4.10
N ASN A 147 16.68 4.77 -2.94
CA ASN A 147 15.95 3.65 -2.33
C ASN A 147 14.51 4.04 -1.98
N MET A 148 14.29 5.30 -1.60
CA MET A 148 12.98 5.81 -1.28
C MET A 148 12.12 5.99 -2.54
N LEU A 149 12.70 6.50 -3.64
CA LEU A 149 12.01 6.58 -4.93
C LEU A 149 11.69 5.18 -5.48
N GLU A 150 12.59 4.21 -5.29
CA GLU A 150 12.34 2.81 -5.61
C GLU A 150 11.17 2.24 -4.79
N ALA A 151 11.15 2.48 -3.48
CA ALA A 151 10.04 2.06 -2.61
C ALA A 151 8.72 2.73 -3.00
N ILE A 152 8.71 4.04 -3.26
CA ILE A 152 7.52 4.74 -3.78
C ILE A 152 7.08 4.09 -5.10
N GLY A 153 8.01 3.79 -6.01
CA GLY A 153 7.73 3.11 -7.28
C GLY A 153 7.07 1.76 -7.06
N PHE A 154 7.66 0.93 -6.21
CA PHE A 154 7.14 -0.38 -5.87
C PHE A 154 5.70 -0.33 -5.34
N TYR A 155 5.42 0.50 -4.33
CA TYR A 155 4.06 0.60 -3.77
C TYR A 155 3.08 1.28 -4.72
N THR A 156 3.56 2.11 -5.64
CA THR A 156 2.74 2.64 -6.74
C THR A 156 2.30 1.50 -7.66
N ASP A 157 3.21 0.61 -8.05
CA ASP A 157 2.86 -0.57 -8.85
C ASP A 157 1.86 -1.47 -8.11
N GLN A 158 2.02 -1.67 -6.79
CA GLN A 158 1.06 -2.43 -5.98
C GLN A 158 -0.36 -1.81 -6.01
N LEU A 159 -0.47 -0.48 -5.92
CA LEU A 159 -1.76 0.21 -6.05
C LEU A 159 -2.36 0.06 -7.46
N LEU A 160 -1.52 0.14 -8.50
CA LEU A 160 -1.96 0.02 -9.90
C LEU A 160 -2.43 -1.40 -10.22
N GLU A 161 -1.70 -2.42 -9.77
CA GLU A 161 -2.03 -3.83 -9.94
C GLU A 161 -3.32 -4.21 -9.21
N ALA A 162 -3.47 -3.74 -7.96
CA ALA A 162 -4.70 -3.88 -7.19
C ALA A 162 -5.88 -3.04 -7.74
N LYS A 163 -5.66 -2.29 -8.82
CA LYS A 163 -6.63 -1.38 -9.47
C LYS A 163 -7.22 -0.35 -8.51
N SER A 164 -6.43 0.11 -7.55
CA SER A 164 -6.85 1.13 -6.60
C SER A 164 -7.40 2.37 -7.29
N GLU A 165 -8.47 2.91 -6.72
CA GLU A 165 -9.13 4.15 -7.12
C GLU A 165 -8.71 5.34 -6.23
N ASP A 166 -7.67 5.20 -5.41
CA ASP A 166 -7.12 6.31 -4.63
C ASP A 166 -6.36 7.29 -5.53
N ALA A 167 -7.12 8.10 -6.27
CA ALA A 167 -6.60 9.04 -7.25
C ALA A 167 -5.65 10.07 -6.64
N LYS A 168 -5.88 10.47 -5.37
CA LYS A 168 -5.02 11.43 -4.68
C LYS A 168 -3.65 10.80 -4.42
N LEU A 169 -3.62 9.61 -3.82
CA LEU A 169 -2.38 8.93 -3.50
C LEU A 169 -1.59 8.59 -4.76
N ILE A 170 -2.26 8.04 -5.78
CA ILE A 170 -1.63 7.73 -7.08
C ILE A 170 -1.08 9.01 -7.73
N TYR A 171 -1.81 10.13 -7.70
CA TYR A 171 -1.30 11.40 -8.23
C TYR A 171 -0.04 11.88 -7.50
N MET A 172 0.00 11.77 -6.16
CA MET A 172 1.18 12.12 -5.38
C MET A 172 2.38 11.24 -5.75
N CYS A 173 2.18 9.93 -5.88
CA CYS A 173 3.22 8.99 -6.27
C CYS A 173 3.79 9.29 -7.65
N LEU A 174 2.92 9.46 -8.65
CA LEU A 174 3.32 9.76 -10.02
C LEU A 174 4.07 11.10 -10.15
N ARG A 175 3.77 12.06 -9.26
CA ARG A 175 4.55 13.30 -9.17
C ARG A 175 5.94 13.07 -8.58
N ALA A 176 6.06 12.27 -7.53
CA ALA A 176 7.33 11.94 -6.91
C ALA A 176 8.24 11.15 -7.86
N LEU A 177 7.66 10.25 -8.65
CA LEU A 177 8.36 9.39 -9.60
C LEU A 177 8.76 10.11 -10.90
N LYS A 178 8.52 11.43 -11.03
CA LYS A 178 8.93 12.18 -12.21
C LYS A 178 10.47 12.18 -12.33
N GLY A 179 10.98 11.64 -13.43
CA GLY A 179 12.42 11.51 -13.67
C GLY A 179 13.01 10.21 -13.13
N HIS A 180 12.26 9.46 -12.32
CA HIS A 180 12.60 8.10 -11.91
C HIS A 180 11.89 7.06 -12.80
N TRP A 181 10.62 7.29 -13.14
CA TRP A 181 9.88 6.49 -14.11
C TRP A 181 9.87 7.12 -15.52
N PRO A 182 9.82 6.30 -16.59
CA PRO A 182 9.54 6.76 -17.94
C PRO A 182 8.24 7.57 -18.02
N GLN A 183 8.27 8.67 -18.77
CA GLN A 183 7.09 9.54 -18.92
C GLN A 183 5.87 8.80 -19.48
N GLU A 184 6.09 7.82 -20.36
CA GLU A 184 5.02 6.99 -20.93
C GLU A 184 4.36 6.12 -19.86
N GLN A 185 5.14 5.52 -18.96
CA GLN A 185 4.63 4.74 -17.84
C GLN A 185 3.79 5.62 -16.91
N ILE A 186 4.28 6.81 -16.57
CA ILE A 186 3.54 7.79 -15.75
C ILE A 186 2.22 8.17 -16.44
N ALA A 187 2.26 8.46 -17.75
CA ALA A 187 1.08 8.84 -18.51
C ALA A 187 0.03 7.71 -18.56
N GLN A 188 0.49 6.46 -18.71
CA GLN A 188 -0.38 5.29 -18.76
C GLN A 188 -1.00 4.98 -17.39
N ALA A 189 -0.20 5.04 -16.32
CA ALA A 189 -0.68 4.88 -14.95
C ALA A 189 -1.73 5.96 -14.60
N ALA A 190 -1.45 7.21 -14.96
CA ALA A 190 -2.37 8.33 -14.72
C ALA A 190 -3.69 8.18 -15.49
N LEU A 191 -3.61 7.86 -16.79
CA LEU A 191 -4.80 7.70 -17.62
C LEU A 191 -5.65 6.52 -17.16
N SER A 192 -5.04 5.36 -16.92
CA SER A 192 -5.78 4.16 -16.50
C SER A 192 -6.51 4.37 -15.17
N THR A 193 -5.86 5.03 -14.21
CA THR A 193 -6.47 5.37 -12.92
C THR A 193 -7.62 6.36 -13.08
N ALA A 194 -7.41 7.43 -13.87
CA ALA A 194 -8.45 8.42 -14.15
C ALA A 194 -9.68 7.79 -14.83
N THR A 195 -9.46 6.90 -15.80
CA THR A 195 -10.53 6.19 -16.50
C THR A 195 -11.31 5.28 -15.56
N ARG A 196 -10.65 4.54 -14.65
CA ARG A 196 -11.35 3.70 -13.66
C ARG A 196 -12.26 4.53 -12.75
N VAL A 197 -11.73 5.61 -12.17
CA VAL A 197 -12.51 6.51 -11.30
C VAL A 197 -13.69 7.15 -12.04
N GLN A 198 -13.54 7.46 -13.34
CA GLN A 198 -14.60 8.03 -14.17
C GLN A 198 -15.63 7.00 -14.65
N ALA A 199 -15.21 5.74 -14.84
CA ALA A 199 -16.05 4.63 -15.29
C ALA A 199 -16.90 4.04 -14.16
N ARG A 200 -16.54 4.27 -12.89
CA ARG A 200 -17.41 4.05 -11.76
C ARG A 200 -18.72 4.77 -12.06
N GLU A 201 -19.81 4.01 -12.21
CA GLU A 201 -21.13 4.62 -12.40
C GLU A 201 -21.28 5.67 -11.29
N LYS A 202 -21.83 6.84 -11.63
CA LYS A 202 -22.14 7.91 -10.67
C LYS A 202 -23.26 7.49 -9.71
N GLN A 203 -23.16 6.29 -9.15
CA GLN A 203 -24.16 5.61 -8.36
C GLN A 203 -24.17 6.07 -6.90
N ALA A 204 -23.32 7.00 -6.47
CA ALA A 204 -23.29 7.36 -5.07
C ALA A 204 -23.30 8.87 -4.86
N THR A 205 -24.32 9.35 -4.15
CA THR A 205 -24.24 10.53 -3.30
C THR A 205 -22.90 10.63 -2.57
N ALA A 206 -22.22 9.52 -2.26
CA ALA A 206 -20.88 9.48 -1.66
C ALA A 206 -19.80 10.26 -2.44
N ASP A 207 -19.85 10.33 -3.78
CA ASP A 207 -18.84 11.06 -4.58
C ASP A 207 -18.99 12.58 -4.51
N THR A 208 -20.17 13.08 -4.13
CA THR A 208 -20.46 14.52 -3.97
C THR A 208 -20.75 14.92 -2.53
N ALA A 209 -21.08 13.98 -1.65
CA ALA A 209 -21.48 14.21 -0.26
C ALA A 209 -20.36 13.96 0.76
N THR A 210 -19.23 13.38 0.34
CA THR A 210 -18.07 13.15 1.22
C THR A 210 -16.83 13.86 0.68
N ALA A 211 -15.97 14.35 1.57
CA ALA A 211 -14.69 14.96 1.19
C ALA A 211 -13.82 13.98 0.40
N HIS A 212 -13.81 12.71 0.79
CA HIS A 212 -13.07 11.65 0.11
C HIS A 212 -13.55 11.42 -1.34
N GLY A 213 -14.86 11.34 -1.55
CA GLY A 213 -15.46 11.23 -2.88
C GLY A 213 -15.14 12.43 -3.77
N TYR A 214 -15.27 13.64 -3.23
CA TYR A 214 -14.93 14.87 -3.93
C TYR A 214 -13.46 14.90 -4.37
N HIS A 215 -12.54 14.60 -3.46
CA HIS A 215 -11.12 14.54 -3.77
C HIS A 215 -10.79 13.49 -4.83
N ARG A 216 -11.43 12.30 -4.77
CA ARG A 216 -11.22 11.26 -5.78
C ARG A 216 -11.49 11.78 -7.20
N GLN A 217 -12.62 12.46 -7.40
CA GLN A 217 -13.00 13.01 -8.70
C GLN A 217 -12.09 14.18 -9.14
N VAL A 218 -11.68 15.04 -8.21
CA VAL A 218 -10.74 16.14 -8.49
C VAL A 218 -9.40 15.58 -8.96
N TYR A 219 -8.82 14.64 -8.23
CA TYR A 219 -7.52 14.07 -8.59
C TYR A 219 -7.60 13.18 -9.84
N ALA A 220 -8.73 12.53 -10.14
CA ALA A 220 -8.91 11.85 -11.43
C ALA A 220 -8.82 12.81 -12.62
N ARG A 221 -9.34 14.05 -12.49
CA ARG A 221 -9.17 15.08 -13.53
C ARG A 221 -7.71 15.52 -13.65
N GLU A 222 -7.00 15.68 -12.54
CA GLU A 222 -5.58 16.05 -12.55
C GLU A 222 -4.70 14.95 -13.16
N LEU A 223 -4.99 13.68 -12.88
CA LEU A 223 -4.34 12.54 -13.52
C LEU A 223 -4.58 12.54 -15.05
N LYS A 224 -5.82 12.79 -15.49
CA LYS A 224 -6.14 12.91 -16.93
C LYS A 224 -5.36 14.06 -17.59
N LYS A 225 -5.24 15.22 -16.93
CA LYS A 225 -4.42 16.34 -17.40
C LYS A 225 -2.93 16.00 -17.44
N MET A 226 -2.41 15.31 -16.42
CA MET A 226 -1.02 14.84 -16.37
C MET A 226 -0.72 13.93 -17.56
N ALA A 227 -1.55 12.92 -17.80
CA ALA A 227 -1.40 12.03 -18.94
C ALA A 227 -1.41 12.78 -20.29
N GLY A 228 -2.32 13.74 -20.46
CA GLY A 228 -2.39 14.56 -21.67
C GLY A 228 -1.13 15.40 -21.91
N ARG A 229 -0.60 16.05 -20.87
CA ARG A 229 0.64 16.84 -20.96
C ARG A 229 1.83 15.97 -21.37
N LEU A 230 2.02 14.83 -20.70
CA LEU A 230 3.15 13.93 -20.97
C LEU A 230 3.09 13.34 -22.39
N LYS A 231 1.90 12.97 -22.87
CA LYS A 231 1.72 12.50 -24.26
C LYS A 231 2.01 13.58 -25.31
N ASN A 232 1.78 14.85 -25.00
CA ASN A 232 2.04 15.95 -25.92
C ASN A 232 3.52 16.37 -25.93
N HIS A 233 4.20 16.33 -24.79
CA HIS A 233 5.64 16.61 -24.73
C HIS A 233 6.48 15.55 -25.44
N GLY A 234 6.12 14.26 -25.37
CA GLY A 234 6.79 13.20 -26.13
C GLY A 234 6.62 13.26 -27.66
N LYS A 235 5.71 14.11 -28.18
CA LYS A 235 5.52 14.29 -29.63
C LYS A 235 6.39 15.38 -30.25
N VAL A 236 6.94 16.30 -29.45
CA VAL A 236 7.69 17.46 -29.94
C VAL A 236 9.15 17.11 -30.29
N ASP A 237 9.68 16.01 -29.73
CA ASP A 237 11.08 15.60 -29.92
C ASP A 237 11.32 14.69 -31.14
N LYS A 238 10.39 14.62 -32.11
CA LYS A 238 10.71 13.98 -33.40
C LYS A 238 11.59 14.94 -34.20
N PRO A 239 12.85 14.58 -34.53
CA PRO A 239 13.67 15.42 -35.39
C PRO A 239 12.96 15.56 -36.73
N VAL A 240 12.66 16.81 -37.11
CA VAL A 240 12.24 17.15 -38.47
C VAL A 240 13.43 16.79 -39.36
N ASP A 241 13.35 15.64 -40.04
CA ASP A 241 14.31 15.23 -41.07
C ASP A 241 14.17 16.24 -42.22
N LYS A 242 14.91 17.34 -42.13
CA LYS A 242 15.10 18.28 -43.22
C LYS A 242 16.03 17.64 -44.24
N ARG A 243 15.51 16.67 -44.99
CA ARG A 243 16.07 16.36 -46.31
C ARG A 243 15.68 17.52 -47.22
N VAL A 244 16.62 18.43 -47.36
CA VAL A 244 16.66 19.42 -48.41
C VAL A 244 17.03 18.65 -49.67
N ASP A 245 16.03 18.34 -50.49
CA ASP A 245 16.27 17.91 -51.87
C ASP A 245 16.90 19.12 -52.59
N SER A 246 18.16 18.93 -52.99
CA SER A 246 18.91 19.83 -53.88
C SER A 246 18.86 19.29 -55.30
#